data_AF-A0AA41Q9F8-F1
#
_entry.id   AF-A0AA41Q9F8-F1
#
_cell.length_a   1.000
_cell.length_b   1.000
_cell.length_c   1.000
_cell.angle_alpha   90.00
_cell.angle_beta   90.00
_cell.angle_gamma   90.00
#
_symmetry.space_group_name_H-M   'P 1'
#
loop_
_entity.id
_entity.type
_entity.pdbx_description
1 polymer ?
#
loop_
_entity_poly.entity_id
_entity_poly.type
_entity_poly.pdbx_seq_one_letter_code
_entity_poly.pdbx_strand_id
1 'polypeptide(L)'
;MDLAARYQGACDAALFAAECSEDAYRLGELDTVLKPWVRHEIARREDNLSWCDNSSDLALAVGGVADIAPAYARLRRELFSDLHHIGRPEPPWRKVGPTLAVRAPLQVWRRRPQYALRVPEGGIAVAGARTWEFTVFARVAAEPGAGTGVTRTAVAHRVMAFGADSRTGSRDDSRKENIRETTVQVTHELEQQREHYEELTYGFGVLGIRARFAALYDPDAGQGPAASPPG
;
A
#
# COMPACT_ATOMS: atom_id res chain seq x y z
N MET A 1 -20.49 29.70 -15.62
CA MET A 1 -19.48 28.63 -15.76
C MET A 1 -20.00 27.43 -15.00
N ASP A 2 -20.06 26.28 -15.65
CA ASP A 2 -20.65 25.05 -15.13
C ASP A 2 -19.87 24.52 -13.89
N LEU A 3 -20.59 24.06 -12.86
CA LEU A 3 -19.99 23.50 -11.64
C LEU A 3 -19.17 22.24 -11.97
N ALA A 4 -19.66 21.42 -12.91
CA ALA A 4 -18.97 20.23 -13.37
C ALA A 4 -17.62 20.58 -14.03
N ALA A 5 -17.61 21.56 -14.93
CA ALA A 5 -16.40 22.03 -15.58
C ALA A 5 -15.38 22.60 -14.59
N ARG A 6 -15.83 23.31 -13.54
CA ARG A 6 -14.94 23.82 -12.49
C ARG A 6 -14.34 22.69 -11.64
N TYR A 7 -15.14 21.67 -11.33
CA TYR A 7 -14.68 20.52 -10.57
C TYR A 7 -13.66 19.70 -11.36
N GLN A 8 -13.94 19.44 -12.64
CA GLN A 8 -13.00 18.75 -13.53
C GLN A 8 -11.66 19.49 -13.61
N GLY A 9 -11.68 20.82 -13.75
CA GLY A 9 -10.46 21.62 -13.76
C GLY A 9 -9.63 21.48 -12.47
N ALA A 10 -10.26 21.22 -11.32
CA ALA A 10 -9.56 20.94 -10.08
C ALA A 10 -8.92 19.53 -10.07
N CYS A 11 -9.63 18.51 -10.59
CA CYS A 11 -9.08 17.16 -10.77
C CYS A 11 -7.87 17.16 -11.71
N ASP A 12 -7.99 17.84 -12.85
CA ASP A 12 -6.91 17.95 -13.85
C ASP A 12 -5.69 18.66 -13.25
N ALA A 13 -5.90 19.74 -12.50
CA ALA A 13 -4.82 20.46 -11.83
C ALA A 13 -4.12 19.60 -10.76
N ALA A 14 -4.88 18.82 -9.99
CA ALA A 14 -4.33 17.89 -9.00
C ALA A 14 -3.50 16.78 -9.67
N LEU A 15 -3.98 16.22 -10.78
CA LEU A 15 -3.25 15.22 -11.55
C LEU A 15 -1.95 15.79 -12.13
N PHE A 16 -2.02 16.97 -12.75
CA PHE A 16 -0.84 17.66 -13.28
C PHE A 16 0.22 17.91 -12.20
N ALA A 17 -0.19 18.38 -11.02
CA ALA A 17 0.73 18.59 -9.90
C ALA A 17 1.32 17.26 -9.39
N ALA A 18 0.54 16.19 -9.35
CA ALA A 18 1.03 14.86 -9.01
C ALA A 18 2.08 14.38 -10.03
N GLU A 19 1.84 14.52 -11.33
CA GLU A 19 2.79 14.15 -12.39
C GLU A 19 4.10 14.95 -12.31
N CYS A 20 4.03 16.27 -12.07
CA CYS A 20 5.22 17.09 -11.84
C CYS A 20 6.06 16.56 -10.66
N SER A 21 5.40 16.09 -9.59
CA SER A 21 6.09 15.49 -8.44
C SER A 21 6.65 14.09 -8.74
N GLU A 22 6.03 13.34 -9.65
CA GLU A 22 6.53 12.06 -10.15
C GLU A 22 7.84 12.24 -10.93
N ASP A 23 7.89 13.28 -11.76
CA ASP A 23 9.07 13.62 -12.54
C ASP A 23 10.22 14.14 -11.68
N ALA A 24 9.93 15.02 -10.72
CA ALA A 24 10.93 15.62 -9.84
C ALA A 24 11.54 14.60 -8.85
N TYR A 25 10.73 13.66 -8.36
CA TYR A 25 11.12 12.73 -7.30
C TYR A 25 10.86 11.29 -7.71
N ARG A 26 11.65 10.75 -8.66
CA ARG A 26 11.50 9.36 -9.15
C ARG A 26 11.80 8.35 -8.05
N LEU A 27 10.90 7.39 -7.82
CA LEU A 27 11.02 6.41 -6.73
C LEU A 27 11.33 4.99 -7.21
N GLY A 28 11.35 4.76 -8.53
CA GLY A 28 11.66 3.47 -9.11
C GLY A 28 10.50 2.50 -8.90
N GLU A 29 10.73 1.38 -8.23
CA GLU A 29 9.70 0.33 -8.11
C GLU A 29 8.47 0.79 -7.33
N LEU A 30 8.62 1.66 -6.34
CA LEU A 30 7.48 2.25 -5.62
C LEU A 30 6.55 3.09 -6.53
N ASP A 31 7.01 3.53 -7.70
CA ASP A 31 6.13 4.19 -8.67
C ASP A 31 5.03 3.25 -9.17
N THR A 32 5.28 1.94 -9.22
CA THR A 32 4.29 0.94 -9.66
C THR A 32 3.06 0.86 -8.74
N VAL A 33 3.18 1.29 -7.48
CA VAL A 33 2.08 1.29 -6.50
C VAL A 33 1.56 2.70 -6.21
N LEU A 34 2.44 3.70 -6.17
CA LEU A 34 2.07 5.08 -5.82
C LEU A 34 1.35 5.80 -6.96
N LYS A 35 1.80 5.58 -8.21
CA LYS A 35 1.21 6.22 -9.38
C LYS A 35 -0.23 5.79 -9.63
N PRO A 36 -0.58 4.49 -9.59
CA PRO A 36 -1.99 4.08 -9.68
C PRO A 36 -2.81 4.56 -8.49
N TRP A 37 -2.23 4.57 -7.28
CA TRP A 37 -2.96 5.02 -6.08
C TRP A 37 -3.42 6.48 -6.18
N VAL A 38 -2.55 7.41 -6.59
CA VAL A 38 -2.95 8.83 -6.67
C VAL A 38 -3.99 9.06 -7.76
N ARG A 39 -3.87 8.37 -8.90
CA ARG A 39 -4.85 8.42 -9.99
C ARG A 39 -6.20 7.89 -9.52
N HIS A 40 -6.21 6.75 -8.83
CA HIS A 40 -7.43 6.19 -8.24
C HIS A 40 -8.04 7.09 -7.17
N GLU A 41 -7.23 7.70 -6.29
CA GLU A 41 -7.75 8.57 -5.23
C GLU A 41 -8.35 9.88 -5.77
N ILE A 42 -7.82 10.42 -6.88
CA ILE A 42 -8.42 11.54 -7.60
C ILE A 42 -9.72 11.10 -8.28
N ALA A 43 -9.69 9.98 -9.03
CA ALA A 43 -10.86 9.45 -9.73
C ALA A 43 -12.01 9.09 -8.77
N ARG A 44 -11.71 8.49 -7.61
CA ARG A 44 -12.69 8.20 -6.55
C ARG A 44 -13.44 9.45 -6.06
N ARG A 45 -12.84 10.63 -6.23
CA ARG A 45 -13.48 11.89 -5.87
C ARG A 45 -14.26 12.49 -7.03
N GLU A 46 -14.10 12.03 -8.27
CA GLU A 46 -14.95 12.46 -9.39
C GLU A 46 -16.43 12.19 -9.10
N ASP A 47 -16.73 11.09 -8.40
CA ASP A 47 -18.07 10.72 -7.96
C ASP A 47 -18.71 11.73 -6.97
N ASN A 48 -17.91 12.59 -6.33
CA ASN A 48 -18.43 13.61 -5.40
C ASN A 48 -19.22 14.72 -6.11
N LEU A 49 -19.08 14.87 -7.42
CA LEU A 49 -19.84 15.87 -8.15
C LEU A 49 -21.35 15.58 -8.11
N SER A 50 -21.74 14.31 -7.97
CA SER A 50 -23.13 13.86 -7.97
C SER A 50 -23.99 14.42 -6.82
N TRP A 51 -23.37 14.91 -5.74
CA TRP A 51 -24.07 15.51 -4.60
C TRP A 51 -23.91 17.04 -4.50
N CYS A 52 -23.19 17.67 -5.44
CA CYS A 52 -22.91 19.11 -5.40
C CYS A 52 -24.05 19.93 -6.00
N ASP A 53 -24.94 20.46 -5.16
CA ASP A 53 -26.09 21.26 -5.62
C ASP A 53 -25.81 22.77 -5.67
N ASN A 54 -24.76 23.23 -4.99
CA ASN A 54 -24.42 24.65 -4.90
C ASN A 54 -22.90 24.91 -4.82
N SER A 55 -22.53 26.19 -4.77
CA SER A 55 -21.12 26.61 -4.75
C SER A 55 -20.38 26.24 -3.46
N SER A 56 -21.08 26.09 -2.33
CA SER A 56 -20.48 25.67 -1.07
C SER A 56 -20.14 24.17 -1.10
N ASP A 57 -21.02 23.34 -1.66
CA ASP A 57 -20.76 21.90 -1.85
C ASP A 57 -19.56 21.69 -2.79
N LEU A 58 -19.52 22.44 -3.89
CA LEU A 58 -18.37 22.44 -4.80
C LEU A 58 -17.07 22.84 -4.07
N ALA A 59 -17.10 23.85 -3.20
CA ALA A 59 -15.92 24.28 -2.46
C ALA A 59 -15.40 23.18 -1.52
N LEU A 60 -16.29 22.42 -0.86
CA LEU A 60 -15.93 21.28 -0.04
C LEU A 60 -15.34 20.13 -0.86
N ALA A 61 -15.98 19.80 -1.99
CA ALA A 61 -15.50 18.75 -2.89
C ALA A 61 -14.11 19.10 -3.46
N VAL A 62 -13.92 20.33 -3.94
CA VAL A 62 -12.63 20.84 -4.44
C VAL A 62 -11.58 20.87 -3.34
N GLY A 63 -11.94 21.29 -2.12
CA GLY A 63 -11.01 21.28 -0.98
C GLY A 63 -10.40 19.90 -0.74
N GLY A 64 -11.22 18.86 -0.84
CA GLY A 64 -10.72 17.49 -0.84
C GLY A 64 -9.69 17.25 -1.94
N VAL A 65 -10.05 17.44 -3.21
CA VAL A 65 -9.16 17.17 -4.35
C VAL A 65 -7.84 17.97 -4.24
N ALA A 66 -7.92 19.23 -3.83
CA ALA A 66 -6.79 20.13 -3.67
C ALA A 66 -5.80 19.64 -2.59
N ASP A 67 -6.23 18.87 -1.60
CA ASP A 67 -5.36 18.31 -0.56
C ASP A 67 -4.55 17.10 -1.03
N ILE A 68 -4.98 16.38 -2.09
CA ILE A 68 -4.32 15.15 -2.55
C ILE A 68 -2.91 15.46 -3.06
N ALA A 69 -2.80 16.37 -4.03
CA ALA A 69 -1.54 16.59 -4.74
C ALA A 69 -0.42 17.10 -3.82
N PRO A 70 -0.64 18.08 -2.91
CA PRO A 70 0.36 18.51 -1.95
C PRO A 70 0.78 17.41 -0.96
N ALA A 71 -0.17 16.59 -0.50
CA ALA A 71 0.12 15.45 0.37
C ALA A 71 0.99 14.40 -0.35
N TYR A 72 0.63 14.07 -1.58
CA TYR A 72 1.36 13.14 -2.43
C TYR A 72 2.78 13.65 -2.75
N ALA A 73 2.93 14.91 -3.17
CA ALA A 73 4.23 15.51 -3.45
C ALA A 73 5.15 15.51 -2.22
N ARG A 74 4.59 15.79 -1.02
CA ARG A 74 5.33 15.72 0.24
C ARG A 74 5.82 14.31 0.53
N LEU A 75 4.94 13.32 0.42
CA LEU A 75 5.28 11.91 0.58
C LEU A 75 6.41 11.50 -0.37
N ARG A 76 6.30 11.85 -1.66
CA ARG A 76 7.33 11.51 -2.65
C ARG A 76 8.67 12.11 -2.32
N ARG A 77 8.71 13.40 -1.93
CA ARG A 77 9.93 14.07 -1.52
C ARG A 77 10.58 13.41 -0.30
N GLU A 78 9.77 12.96 0.67
CA GLU A 78 10.26 12.24 1.85
C GLU A 78 10.85 10.88 1.47
N LEU A 79 10.13 10.08 0.67
CA LEU A 79 10.61 8.77 0.20
C LEU A 79 11.87 8.90 -0.67
N PHE A 80 11.93 9.91 -1.54
CA PHE A 80 13.11 10.19 -2.33
C PHE A 80 14.30 10.55 -1.44
N SER A 81 14.08 11.39 -0.42
CA SER A 81 15.11 11.70 0.56
C SER A 81 15.55 10.47 1.35
N ASP A 82 14.64 9.58 1.70
CA ASP A 82 14.91 8.32 2.40
C ASP A 82 15.78 7.37 1.54
N LEU A 83 15.62 7.40 0.21
CA LEU A 83 16.42 6.60 -0.73
C LEU A 83 17.82 7.19 -0.98
N HIS A 84 17.95 8.52 -1.00
CA HIS A 84 19.12 9.20 -1.56
C HIS A 84 19.99 9.95 -0.55
N HIS A 85 19.47 10.37 0.61
CA HIS A 85 20.24 11.16 1.57
C HIS A 85 20.89 10.32 2.67
N ILE A 86 22.21 10.34 2.70
CA ILE A 86 23.05 9.64 3.69
C ILE A 86 22.99 10.36 5.04
N GLY A 87 23.03 9.59 6.14
CA GLY A 87 23.10 10.14 7.51
C GLY A 87 21.74 10.51 8.11
N ARG A 88 20.63 10.17 7.44
CA ARG A 88 19.28 10.28 8.02
C ARG A 88 18.99 9.11 8.99
N PRO A 89 18.08 9.30 9.96
CA PRO A 89 17.53 8.18 10.73
C PRO A 89 16.92 7.10 9.84
N GLU A 90 16.78 5.88 10.38
CA GLU A 90 16.14 4.78 9.66
C GLU A 90 14.75 5.20 9.14
N PRO A 91 14.48 5.10 7.83
CA PRO A 91 13.22 5.52 7.24
C PRO A 91 12.02 4.76 7.83
N PRO A 92 10.98 5.46 8.31
CA PRO A 92 9.79 4.80 8.85
C PRO A 92 8.89 4.28 7.73
N TRP A 93 7.96 3.38 8.08
CA TRP A 93 6.77 3.13 7.29
C TRP A 93 5.91 4.41 7.22
N ARG A 94 5.39 4.72 6.04
CA ARG A 94 4.53 5.88 5.79
C ARG A 94 3.16 5.42 5.31
N LYS A 95 2.12 5.94 5.95
CA LYS A 95 0.74 5.78 5.49
C LYS A 95 0.49 6.72 4.31
N VAL A 96 0.02 6.17 3.20
CA VAL A 96 -0.34 6.94 1.99
C VAL A 96 -1.85 7.22 1.97
N GLY A 97 -2.63 6.22 2.40
CA GLY A 97 -4.08 6.31 2.55
C GLY A 97 -4.58 5.25 3.53
N PRO A 98 -5.89 5.01 3.61
CA PRO A 98 -6.45 3.95 4.47
C PRO A 98 -6.04 2.53 4.02
N THR A 99 -5.67 2.38 2.75
CA THR A 99 -5.45 1.08 2.08
C THR A 99 -4.05 0.92 1.52
N LEU A 100 -3.12 1.83 1.81
CA LEU A 100 -1.75 1.79 1.31
C LEU A 100 -0.77 2.35 2.34
N ALA A 101 0.27 1.57 2.61
CA ALA A 101 1.46 1.99 3.32
C ALA A 101 2.71 1.59 2.53
N VAL A 102 3.77 2.37 2.64
CA VAL A 102 5.04 2.14 1.94
C VAL A 102 6.23 2.43 2.84
N ARG A 103 7.37 1.81 2.53
CA ARG A 103 8.67 2.13 3.14
C ARG A 103 9.77 2.08 2.10
N ALA A 104 10.67 3.05 2.15
CA ALA A 104 11.82 3.16 1.26
C ALA A 104 13.12 3.24 2.08
N PRO A 105 13.67 2.10 2.56
CA PRO A 105 14.90 2.10 3.36
C PRO A 105 16.10 2.62 2.57
N LEU A 106 17.05 3.22 3.31
CA LEU A 106 18.27 3.79 2.75
C LEU A 106 19.12 2.72 2.04
N GLN A 107 19.53 3.00 0.79
CA GLN A 107 20.16 2.01 -0.10
C GLN A 107 21.69 1.87 0.06
N VAL A 108 22.31 2.62 0.99
CA VAL A 108 23.73 3.02 0.87
C VAL A 108 24.73 1.89 1.17
N TRP A 109 24.32 0.77 1.80
CA TRP A 109 25.28 -0.29 2.16
C TRP A 109 24.78 -1.73 1.97
N ARG A 110 23.47 -1.98 2.14
CA ARG A 110 22.90 -3.35 2.08
C ARG A 110 21.83 -3.54 1.02
N ARG A 111 21.58 -2.55 0.15
CA ARG A 111 20.50 -2.57 -0.86
C ARG A 111 19.20 -3.15 -0.27
N ARG A 112 18.75 -2.59 0.85
CA ARG A 112 17.55 -3.07 1.53
C ARG A 112 16.34 -2.99 0.58
N PRO A 113 15.40 -3.94 0.63
CA PRO A 113 14.22 -3.88 -0.21
C PRO A 113 13.38 -2.63 0.09
N GLN A 114 12.65 -2.14 -0.90
CA GLN A 114 11.53 -1.23 -0.66
C GLN A 114 10.29 -2.08 -0.39
N TYR A 115 9.32 -1.55 0.35
CA TYR A 115 8.13 -2.29 0.76
C TYR A 115 6.86 -1.52 0.44
N ALA A 116 5.83 -2.24 0.03
CA ALA A 116 4.46 -1.73 -0.05
C ALA A 116 3.48 -2.73 0.57
N LEU A 117 2.52 -2.22 1.32
CA LEU A 117 1.40 -2.98 1.84
C LEU A 117 0.11 -2.32 1.38
N ARG A 118 -0.70 -3.01 0.58
CA ARG A 118 -1.91 -2.44 -0.01
C ARG A 118 -3.09 -3.39 -0.02
N VAL A 119 -4.29 -2.84 -0.10
CA VAL A 119 -5.46 -3.61 -0.52
C VAL A 119 -5.47 -3.64 -2.06
N PRO A 120 -5.43 -4.81 -2.71
CA PRO A 120 -5.51 -4.89 -4.16
C PRO A 120 -6.89 -4.42 -4.65
N GLU A 121 -6.94 -3.90 -5.87
CA GLU A 121 -8.21 -3.50 -6.50
C GLU A 121 -9.10 -4.74 -6.68
N GLY A 122 -10.36 -4.64 -6.26
CA GLY A 122 -11.26 -5.79 -6.20
C GLY A 122 -10.92 -6.81 -5.10
N GLY A 123 -10.10 -6.46 -4.12
CA GLY A 123 -9.82 -7.28 -2.94
C GLY A 123 -11.12 -7.61 -2.19
N ILE A 124 -11.68 -8.77 -2.47
CA ILE A 124 -12.97 -9.21 -1.92
C ILE A 124 -12.81 -9.45 -0.41
N ALA A 125 -13.73 -8.90 0.38
CA ALA A 125 -13.92 -9.33 1.75
C ALA A 125 -14.56 -10.73 1.76
N VAL A 126 -13.75 -11.79 1.74
CA VAL A 126 -14.28 -13.16 1.80
C VAL A 126 -14.48 -13.53 3.26
N ALA A 127 -15.72 -13.84 3.65
CA ALA A 127 -16.06 -14.33 4.99
C ALA A 127 -15.54 -13.45 6.16
N GLY A 128 -15.57 -12.11 6.01
CA GLY A 128 -15.10 -11.17 7.04
C GLY A 128 -13.57 -11.01 7.11
N ALA A 129 -12.86 -11.49 6.09
CA ALA A 129 -11.43 -11.32 5.90
C ALA A 129 -11.14 -10.39 4.73
N ARG A 130 -10.27 -9.41 4.92
CA ARG A 130 -9.80 -8.52 3.85
C ARG A 130 -8.47 -9.02 3.30
N THR A 131 -8.38 -9.13 1.98
CA THR A 131 -7.12 -9.44 1.29
C THR A 131 -6.21 -8.23 1.24
N TRP A 132 -4.94 -8.44 1.57
CA TRP A 132 -3.84 -7.49 1.45
C TRP A 132 -2.76 -8.09 0.54
N GLU A 133 -2.03 -7.22 -0.12
CA GLU A 133 -0.84 -7.54 -0.89
C GLU A 133 0.36 -6.85 -0.24
N PHE A 134 1.35 -7.64 0.13
CA PHE A 134 2.63 -7.18 0.64
C PHE A 134 3.70 -7.40 -0.42
N THR A 135 4.26 -6.32 -0.95
CA THR A 135 5.23 -6.37 -2.04
C THR A 135 6.61 -5.99 -1.54
N VAL A 136 7.57 -6.87 -1.81
CA VAL A 136 9.00 -6.69 -1.53
C VAL A 136 9.71 -6.38 -2.83
N PHE A 137 10.25 -5.17 -2.94
CA PHE A 137 11.03 -4.72 -4.10
C PHE A 137 12.52 -4.88 -3.81
N ALA A 138 13.06 -6.04 -4.16
CA ALA A 138 14.46 -6.38 -3.92
C ALA A 138 15.32 -6.15 -5.17
N ARG A 139 16.59 -5.83 -4.94
CA ARG A 139 17.59 -5.70 -6.00
C ARG A 139 18.53 -6.90 -5.94
N VAL A 140 18.35 -7.85 -6.86
CA VAL A 140 19.18 -9.06 -6.92
C VAL A 140 20.41 -8.76 -7.77
N ALA A 141 21.61 -9.07 -7.27
CA ALA A 141 22.81 -9.03 -8.10
C ALA A 141 22.64 -10.06 -9.23
N ALA A 142 22.81 -9.65 -10.49
CA ALA A 142 22.78 -10.62 -11.58
C ALA A 142 23.87 -11.67 -11.37
N GLU A 143 23.57 -12.92 -11.73
CA GLU A 143 24.54 -14.00 -11.64
C GLU A 143 25.80 -13.68 -12.44
N PRO A 144 27.00 -14.00 -11.92
CA PRO A 144 28.25 -13.76 -12.62
C PRO A 144 28.30 -14.59 -13.91
N GLY A 145 27.99 -13.96 -15.04
CA GLY A 145 27.95 -14.60 -16.36
C GLY A 145 26.86 -14.02 -17.28
N ALA A 146 25.77 -13.51 -16.71
CA ALA A 146 24.91 -12.56 -17.40
C ALA A 146 25.57 -11.17 -17.28
N GLY A 147 25.48 -10.32 -18.29
CA GLY A 147 26.13 -9.00 -18.30
C GLY A 147 25.85 -8.17 -17.03
N THR A 148 26.55 -7.04 -16.89
CA THR A 148 26.50 -6.08 -15.76
C THR A 148 25.14 -5.41 -15.52
N GLY A 149 24.02 -6.05 -15.88
CA GLY A 149 22.68 -5.67 -15.49
C GLY A 149 22.44 -6.01 -14.02
N VAL A 150 21.69 -5.15 -13.32
CA VAL A 150 21.16 -5.50 -12.02
C VAL A 150 19.69 -5.83 -12.18
N THR A 151 19.29 -7.07 -11.89
CA THR A 151 17.89 -7.49 -11.98
C THR A 151 17.13 -6.97 -10.77
N ARG A 152 16.02 -6.30 -11.01
CA ARG A 152 15.08 -5.90 -9.96
C ARG A 152 13.95 -6.91 -9.92
N THR A 153 13.64 -7.41 -8.74
CA THR A 153 12.59 -8.41 -8.53
C THR A 153 11.57 -7.85 -7.54
N ALA A 154 10.32 -7.80 -7.96
CA ALA A 154 9.19 -7.56 -7.08
C ALA A 154 8.55 -8.91 -6.74
N VAL A 155 8.48 -9.24 -5.45
CA VAL A 155 7.75 -10.42 -4.97
C VAL A 155 6.53 -9.93 -4.20
N ALA A 156 5.35 -10.31 -4.67
CA ALA A 156 4.08 -9.95 -4.05
C ALA A 156 3.51 -11.14 -3.27
N HIS A 157 3.32 -10.96 -1.97
CA HIS A 157 2.71 -11.94 -1.08
C HIS A 157 1.26 -11.56 -0.79
N ARG A 158 0.32 -12.48 -1.00
CA ARG A 158 -1.07 -12.31 -0.58
C ARG A 158 -1.22 -12.67 0.89
N VAL A 159 -1.92 -11.81 1.62
CA VAL A 159 -2.08 -11.88 3.06
C VAL A 159 -3.56 -11.67 3.39
N MET A 160 -4.14 -12.50 4.26
CA MET A 160 -5.56 -12.41 4.64
C MET A 160 -5.69 -11.86 6.06
N ALA A 161 -6.42 -10.76 6.25
CA ALA A 161 -6.62 -10.12 7.54
C ALA A 161 -8.07 -10.27 8.03
N PHE A 162 -8.29 -11.03 9.10
CA PHE A 162 -9.60 -11.35 9.68
C PHE A 162 -9.94 -10.41 10.84
N GLY A 163 -11.18 -9.92 10.86
CA GLY A 163 -11.67 -9.05 11.93
C GLY A 163 -11.32 -7.56 11.78
N ALA A 164 -10.81 -7.16 10.61
CA ALA A 164 -10.47 -5.76 10.29
C ALA A 164 -11.71 -4.87 10.06
N ASP A 165 -12.92 -5.45 9.93
CA ASP A 165 -14.14 -4.70 9.65
C ASP A 165 -14.87 -4.32 10.94
N SER A 166 -14.59 -3.11 11.46
CA SER A 166 -15.56 -2.31 12.24
C SER A 166 -15.09 -0.86 12.44
N ARG A 167 -14.67 -0.18 11.37
CA ARG A 167 -14.54 1.29 11.37
C ARG A 167 -15.12 1.91 10.09
N THR A 168 -16.39 1.62 9.84
CA THR A 168 -17.24 2.42 8.95
C THR A 168 -18.61 2.54 9.61
N GLY A 169 -18.80 3.60 10.39
CA GLY A 169 -20.11 4.02 10.91
C GLY A 169 -20.54 3.39 12.24
N SER A 170 -20.16 4.00 13.37
CA SER A 170 -21.09 4.11 14.50
C SER A 170 -20.66 5.27 15.39
N ARG A 171 -21.55 6.24 15.52
CA ARG A 171 -21.40 7.46 16.31
C ARG A 171 -22.16 7.27 17.62
N ASP A 172 -21.80 6.24 18.38
CA ASP A 172 -22.15 6.08 19.80
C ASP A 172 -21.52 4.77 20.29
N ASP A 173 -20.49 4.87 21.13
CA ASP A 173 -20.47 4.18 22.44
C ASP A 173 -19.14 4.44 23.15
N SER A 174 -19.23 5.20 24.23
CA SER A 174 -18.14 5.41 25.18
C SER A 174 -18.03 4.19 26.09
N ARG A 175 -17.39 3.09 25.65
CA ARG A 175 -17.11 1.96 26.56
C ARG A 175 -16.03 1.01 26.03
N LYS A 176 -14.85 1.07 26.65
CA LYS A 176 -13.70 0.15 26.51
C LYS A 176 -13.29 -0.12 25.05
N GLU A 177 -12.22 0.57 24.60
CA GLU A 177 -11.47 0.16 23.41
C GLU A 177 -10.91 -1.26 23.61
N ASN A 178 -11.74 -2.28 23.36
CA ASN A 178 -11.26 -3.59 22.98
C ASN A 178 -10.59 -3.37 21.61
N ILE A 179 -9.28 -3.12 21.62
CA ILE A 179 -8.44 -3.15 20.43
C ILE A 179 -8.57 -4.59 19.90
N ARG A 180 -9.50 -4.81 18.98
CA ARG A 180 -9.71 -6.12 18.36
C ARG A 180 -8.46 -6.43 17.57
N GLU A 181 -7.68 -7.40 18.05
CA GLU A 181 -6.51 -7.88 17.32
C GLU A 181 -6.98 -8.52 16.01
N THR A 182 -6.38 -8.09 14.90
CA THR A 182 -6.69 -8.61 13.56
C THR A 182 -5.83 -9.84 13.35
N THR A 183 -6.44 -11.00 13.09
CA THR A 183 -5.65 -12.20 12.78
C THR A 183 -5.19 -12.12 11.33
N VAL A 184 -3.89 -12.28 11.08
CA VAL A 184 -3.29 -12.14 9.75
C VAL A 184 -2.70 -13.48 9.33
N GLN A 185 -3.20 -14.05 8.23
CA GLN A 185 -2.67 -15.26 7.62
C GLN A 185 -1.68 -14.92 6.51
N VAL A 186 -0.49 -15.52 6.57
CA VAL A 186 0.63 -15.29 5.64
C VAL A 186 1.08 -16.61 5.00
N THR A 187 1.73 -16.53 3.83
CA THR A 187 2.35 -17.69 3.19
C THR A 187 3.53 -18.22 4.01
N HIS A 188 3.75 -19.53 3.96
CA HIS A 188 4.87 -20.19 4.63
C HIS A 188 6.23 -19.64 4.16
N GLU A 189 6.33 -19.26 2.89
CA GLU A 189 7.52 -18.60 2.32
C GLU A 189 7.84 -17.28 3.03
N LEU A 190 6.82 -16.47 3.30
CA LEU A 190 7.00 -15.18 3.99
C LEU A 190 7.33 -15.37 5.47
N GLU A 191 6.77 -16.40 6.10
CA GLU A 191 7.07 -16.77 7.50
C GLU A 191 8.54 -17.18 7.69
N GLN A 192 9.12 -17.91 6.73
CA GLN A 192 10.54 -18.27 6.75
C GLN A 192 11.47 -17.06 6.56
N GLN A 193 10.98 -15.97 5.98
CA GLN A 193 11.73 -14.74 5.72
C GLN A 193 11.53 -13.73 6.86
N ARG A 194 12.16 -14.00 8.01
CA ARG A 194 11.99 -13.22 9.26
C ARG A 194 12.03 -11.70 9.08
N GLU A 195 12.98 -11.18 8.30
CA GLU A 195 13.08 -9.73 8.06
C GLU A 195 11.83 -9.18 7.38
N HIS A 196 11.30 -9.85 6.36
CA HIS A 196 10.13 -9.40 5.61
C HIS A 196 8.84 -9.55 6.43
N TYR A 197 8.78 -10.57 7.26
CA TYR A 197 7.69 -10.78 8.21
C TYR A 197 7.61 -9.69 9.29
N GLU A 198 8.77 -9.25 9.82
CA GLU A 198 8.84 -8.12 10.74
C GLU A 198 8.38 -6.81 10.05
N GLU A 199 8.80 -6.59 8.79
CA GLU A 199 8.35 -5.44 7.99
C GLU A 199 6.84 -5.43 7.72
N LEU A 200 6.25 -6.59 7.45
CA LEU A 200 4.79 -6.73 7.31
C LEU A 200 4.06 -6.29 8.59
N THR A 201 4.60 -6.65 9.76
CA THR A 201 4.04 -6.26 11.07
C THR A 201 4.03 -4.74 11.23
N TYR A 202 5.14 -4.08 10.91
CA TYR A 202 5.24 -2.62 10.97
C TYR A 202 4.33 -1.93 9.95
N GLY A 203 4.19 -2.50 8.75
CA GLY A 203 3.26 -2.03 7.72
C GLY A 203 1.80 -2.03 8.20
N PHE A 204 1.34 -3.10 8.84
CA PHE A 204 0.00 -3.12 9.45
C PHE A 204 -0.13 -2.12 10.61
N GLY A 205 0.92 -2.00 11.43
CA GLY A 205 0.97 -1.05 12.54
C GLY A 205 0.72 0.40 12.10
N VAL A 206 1.35 0.87 11.02
CA VAL A 206 1.14 2.25 10.52
C VAL A 206 -0.26 2.48 9.95
N LEU A 207 -0.93 1.41 9.49
CA LEU A 207 -2.32 1.44 9.05
C LEU A 207 -3.31 1.42 10.22
N GLY A 208 -2.82 1.31 11.46
CA GLY A 208 -3.64 1.20 12.67
C GLY A 208 -4.21 -0.20 12.89
N ILE A 209 -3.64 -1.22 12.24
CA ILE A 209 -4.06 -2.61 12.34
C ILE A 209 -3.08 -3.32 13.28
N ARG A 210 -3.59 -3.78 14.43
CA ARG A 210 -2.82 -4.61 15.36
C ARG A 210 -2.87 -6.06 14.89
N ALA A 211 -1.90 -6.45 14.09
CA ALA A 211 -1.80 -7.78 13.50
C ALA A 211 -1.33 -8.83 14.52
N ARG A 212 -2.08 -9.93 14.63
CA ARG A 212 -1.65 -11.19 15.24
C ARG A 212 -1.54 -12.22 14.14
N PHE A 213 -0.33 -12.66 13.85
CA PHE A 213 -0.10 -13.56 12.73
C PHE A 213 -0.39 -15.01 13.09
N ALA A 214 -1.00 -15.73 12.16
CA ALA A 214 -1.22 -17.16 12.23
C ALA A 214 -0.67 -17.78 10.95
N ALA A 215 0.06 -18.89 11.07
CA ALA A 215 0.50 -19.66 9.92
C ALA A 215 -0.72 -20.10 9.08
N LEU A 216 -0.62 -20.03 7.75
CA LEU A 216 -1.61 -20.67 6.88
C LEU A 216 -1.56 -22.18 7.16
N TYR A 217 -2.71 -22.74 7.55
CA TYR A 217 -2.93 -24.17 7.33
C TYR A 217 -2.95 -24.36 5.81
N ASP A 218 -1.92 -25.02 5.27
CA ASP A 218 -1.88 -25.43 3.87
C ASP A 218 -2.96 -26.51 3.67
N PRO A 219 -4.06 -26.24 2.94
CA PRO A 219 -5.06 -27.26 2.65
C PRO A 219 -4.53 -28.32 1.67
N ASP A 220 -3.43 -28.05 0.94
CA ASP A 220 -2.87 -28.94 -0.08
C ASP A 220 -1.76 -29.86 0.49
N ALA A 221 -1.29 -29.64 1.71
CA ALA A 221 -0.38 -30.55 2.41
C ALA A 221 -1.01 -31.94 2.72
N GLY A 222 -2.31 -32.11 2.47
CA GLY A 222 -3.04 -33.39 2.55
C GLY A 222 -3.00 -34.23 1.27
N GLN A 223 -2.51 -33.71 0.14
CA GLN A 223 -2.34 -34.46 -1.11
C GLN A 223 -0.86 -34.70 -1.40
N GLY A 224 -0.25 -35.53 -0.55
CA GLY A 224 0.95 -36.26 -0.97
C GLY A 224 0.66 -37.07 -2.24
N PRO A 225 1.67 -37.34 -3.09
CA PRO A 225 1.48 -38.13 -4.30
C PRO A 225 0.83 -39.46 -3.94
N ALA A 226 -0.29 -39.78 -4.60
CA ALA A 226 -0.94 -41.07 -4.46
C ALA A 226 0.12 -42.16 -4.70
N ALA A 227 0.46 -42.90 -3.66
CA ALA A 227 1.33 -44.06 -3.78
C ALA A 227 0.67 -45.02 -4.76
N SER A 228 1.31 -45.24 -5.91
CA SER A 228 0.91 -46.29 -6.85
C SER A 228 0.91 -47.63 -6.09
N PRO A 229 -0.18 -48.42 -6.16
CA PRO A 229 -0.19 -49.75 -5.57
C PRO A 229 0.83 -50.64 -6.31
N PRO A 230 1.51 -51.57 -5.61
CA PRO A 230 2.42 -52.50 -6.25
C PRO A 230 1.63 -53.43 -7.19
N GLY A 231 2.04 -53.44 -8.45
CA GLY A 231 1.64 -54.41 -9.47
C GLY A 231 2.87 -55.11 -10.02
#